data_AF-A0A3D2W6F5-F1
#
_entry.id   AF-A0A3D2W6F5-F1
#
_cell.length_a   1.000
_cell.length_b   1.000
_cell.length_c   1.000
_cell.angle_alpha   90.00
_cell.angle_beta   90.00
_cell.angle_gamma   90.00
#
_symmetry.space_group_name_H-M   'P 1'
#
loop_
_entity.id
_entity.type
_entity.pdbx_description
1 polymer ?
#
loop_
_entity_poly.entity_id
_entity_poly.type
_entity_poly.pdbx_seq_one_letter_code
_entity_poly.pdbx_strand_id
1 'polypeptide(L)'
;MSNVFFAIMFFVIGIRDLIDAKPLKESDDYISLDSDIRRKYRRRRAAAFFVISVIFLCLFVSERIYKIEFDFKSLLVYFVIPFSVPLGYIVYLKWKYEVPFIWDRIDHK
;
A
#
# COMPACT_ATOMS: atom_id res chain seq x y z
N MET A 1 -4.80 4.35 -18.82
CA MET A 1 -3.78 5.17 -18.13
C MET A 1 -3.77 4.98 -16.61
N SER A 2 -4.75 4.30 -15.99
CA SER A 2 -4.86 4.18 -14.52
C SER A 2 -3.83 3.23 -13.87
N ASN A 3 -3.60 2.04 -14.43
CA ASN A 3 -2.86 0.98 -13.71
C ASN A 3 -1.36 1.30 -13.51
N VAL A 4 -0.70 1.89 -14.52
CA VAL A 4 0.72 2.32 -14.40
C VAL A 4 0.88 3.41 -13.36
N PHE A 5 -0.06 4.36 -13.32
CA PHE A 5 -0.04 5.43 -12.33
C PHE A 5 -0.13 4.86 -10.91
N PHE A 6 -1.05 3.93 -10.67
CA PHE A 6 -1.15 3.26 -9.36
C PHE A 6 0.09 2.43 -9.04
N ALA A 7 0.64 1.67 -10.00
CA ALA A 7 1.88 0.92 -9.80
C ALA A 7 3.02 1.85 -9.35
N ILE A 8 3.26 2.95 -10.08
CA ILE A 8 4.30 3.92 -9.74
C ILE A 8 4.03 4.56 -8.38
N MET A 9 2.78 4.95 -8.08
CA MET A 9 2.43 5.56 -6.80
C MET A 9 2.75 4.63 -5.62
N PHE A 10 2.30 3.37 -5.67
CA PHE A 10 2.56 2.41 -4.60
C PHE A 10 4.04 2.03 -4.51
N PHE A 11 4.74 1.96 -5.64
CA PHE A 11 6.18 1.75 -5.67
C PHE A 11 6.94 2.88 -4.95
N VAL A 12 6.62 4.14 -5.27
CA VAL A 12 7.25 5.33 -4.65
C VAL A 12 6.97 5.36 -3.15
N ILE A 13 5.73 5.08 -2.72
CA ILE A 13 5.39 4.99 -1.30
C ILE A 13 6.17 3.85 -0.62
N GLY A 14 6.28 2.69 -1.28
CA GLY A 14 7.08 1.56 -0.78
C GLY A 14 8.56 1.90 -0.60
N ILE A 15 9.19 2.55 -1.59
CA ILE A 15 10.59 3.02 -1.47
C ILE A 15 10.74 3.99 -0.31
N ARG A 16 9.82 4.94 -0.18
CA ARG A 16 9.84 5.93 0.90
C ARG A 16 9.79 5.27 2.28
N ASP A 17 8.91 4.30 2.46
CA ASP A 17 8.81 3.54 3.72
C ASP A 17 10.07 2.67 3.94
N LEU A 18 10.68 2.13 2.88
CA LEU A 18 11.89 1.31 2.96
C LEU A 18 13.12 2.10 3.44
N ILE A 19 13.31 3.33 2.91
CA ILE A 19 14.43 4.21 3.26
C ILE A 19 14.19 5.00 4.55
N ASP A 20 13.07 4.75 5.24
CA ASP A 20 12.63 5.49 6.43
C ASP A 20 12.61 7.02 6.20
N ALA A 21 12.28 7.46 4.98
CA ALA A 21 12.30 8.88 4.64
C ALA A 21 11.35 9.69 5.52
N LYS A 22 11.70 10.97 5.74
CA LYS A 22 10.84 11.92 6.46
C LYS A 22 9.45 11.96 5.82
N PRO A 23 8.41 12.16 6.63
CA PRO A 23 7.08 12.13 6.11
C PRO A 23 6.78 13.31 5.16
N LEU A 24 6.04 13.06 4.06
CA LEU A 24 5.66 14.11 3.10
C LEU A 24 4.67 15.13 3.70
N LYS A 25 4.02 14.75 4.79
CA LYS A 25 3.08 15.58 5.55
C LYS A 25 3.38 15.37 7.02
N GLU A 26 3.49 16.44 7.80
CA GLU A 26 3.72 16.43 9.25
C GLU A 26 2.64 15.65 10.04
N SER A 27 1.54 15.32 9.36
CA SER A 27 0.41 14.52 9.82
C SER A 27 0.70 13.01 9.90
N ASP A 28 1.93 12.56 9.77
CA ASP A 28 2.22 11.12 9.74
C ASP A 28 2.29 10.57 11.17
N ASP A 29 1.32 9.70 11.46
CA ASP A 29 0.88 9.15 12.74
C ASP A 29 1.94 8.33 13.52
N TYR A 30 3.23 8.50 13.20
CA TYR A 30 4.36 7.75 13.75
C TYR A 30 5.30 8.60 14.61
N ILE A 31 4.97 9.87 14.85
CA ILE A 31 5.79 10.79 15.67
C ILE A 31 5.91 10.28 17.11
N SER A 32 4.90 9.55 17.60
CA SER A 32 4.87 8.96 18.94
C SER A 32 5.50 7.56 19.04
N LEU A 33 5.87 6.92 17.93
CA LEU A 33 6.46 5.59 17.95
C LEU A 33 7.97 5.63 18.18
N ASP A 34 8.46 4.69 19.00
CA ASP A 34 9.89 4.39 19.12
C ASP A 34 10.52 4.14 17.73
N SER A 35 11.75 4.61 17.54
CA SER A 35 12.41 4.59 16.23
C SER A 35 12.59 3.19 15.65
N ASP A 36 12.85 2.18 16.49
CA ASP A 36 13.04 0.79 16.02
C ASP A 36 11.70 0.16 15.61
N ILE A 37 10.66 0.43 16.40
CA ILE A 37 9.29 -0.01 16.11
C ILE A 37 8.79 0.64 14.81
N ARG A 38 8.99 1.95 14.66
CA ARG A 38 8.64 2.72 13.45
C ARG A 38 9.33 2.14 12.22
N ARG A 39 10.64 1.90 12.29
CA ARG A 39 11.42 1.35 11.17
C ARG A 39 10.94 -0.05 10.78
N LYS A 40 10.62 -0.89 11.77
CA LYS A 40 10.09 -2.25 11.55
C LYS A 40 8.70 -2.21 10.91
N TYR A 41 7.82 -1.34 11.37
CA TYR A 41 6.50 -1.10 10.77
C TYR A 41 6.64 -0.63 9.32
N ARG A 42 7.45 0.41 9.06
CA ARG A 42 7.64 0.98 7.72
C ARG A 42 8.21 -0.04 6.74
N ARG A 43 9.23 -0.82 7.11
CA ARG A 43 9.73 -1.90 6.23
C ARG A 43 8.66 -2.94 5.87
N ARG A 44 7.83 -3.33 6.84
CA ARG A 44 6.75 -4.30 6.61
C ARG A 44 5.65 -3.72 5.73
N ARG A 45 5.32 -2.45 5.91
CA ARG A 45 4.36 -1.72 5.09
C ARG A 45 4.90 -1.49 3.67
N ALA A 46 6.18 -1.19 3.52
CA ALA A 46 6.86 -1.08 2.22
C ALA A 46 6.72 -2.37 1.40
N ALA A 47 6.94 -3.53 2.04
CA ALA A 47 6.74 -4.83 1.38
C ALA A 47 5.31 -4.99 0.86
N ALA A 48 4.30 -4.60 1.64
CA ALA A 48 2.90 -4.64 1.22
C ALA A 48 2.63 -3.74 0.01
N PHE A 49 3.18 -2.52 0.01
CA PHE A 49 3.05 -1.60 -1.11
C PHE A 49 3.78 -2.07 -2.37
N PHE A 50 4.92 -2.73 -2.24
CA PHE A 50 5.59 -3.34 -3.39
C PHE A 50 4.76 -4.47 -4.00
N VAL A 51 4.14 -5.32 -3.19
CA VAL A 51 3.22 -6.36 -3.69
C VAL A 51 2.06 -5.72 -4.47
N ILE A 52 1.43 -4.69 -3.90
CA ILE A 52 0.35 -3.92 -4.54
C ILE A 52 0.83 -3.31 -5.87
N SER A 53 2.03 -2.74 -5.91
CA SER A 53 2.63 -2.19 -7.13
C SER A 53 2.82 -3.26 -8.20
N VAL A 54 3.31 -4.45 -7.83
CA VAL A 54 3.52 -5.56 -8.75
C VAL A 54 2.20 -6.02 -9.34
N ILE A 55 1.15 -6.13 -8.54
CA ILE A 55 -0.18 -6.51 -9.02
C ILE A 55 -0.70 -5.52 -10.07
N PHE A 56 -0.59 -4.21 -9.83
CA PHE A 56 -0.98 -3.20 -10.81
C PHE A 56 -0.12 -3.24 -12.09
N LEU A 57 1.16 -3.55 -11.97
CA LEU A 57 2.03 -3.74 -13.12
C LEU A 57 1.62 -4.97 -13.93
N CYS A 58 1.29 -6.09 -13.28
CA CYS A 58 0.77 -7.29 -13.95
C CYS A 58 -0.53 -6.97 -14.70
N LEU A 59 -1.46 -6.22 -14.09
CA LEU A 59 -2.68 -5.75 -14.76
C LEU A 59 -2.37 -4.94 -16.01
N PHE A 60 -1.44 -3.99 -15.90
CA PHE A 60 -1.03 -3.19 -17.05
C PHE A 60 -0.45 -4.06 -18.16
N VAL A 61 0.46 -4.99 -17.84
CA VAL A 61 1.08 -5.89 -18.80
C VAL A 61 0.03 -6.78 -19.48
N SER A 62 -0.85 -7.41 -18.71
CA SER A 62 -1.90 -8.29 -19.27
C SER A 62 -2.88 -7.54 -20.18
N GLU A 63 -3.35 -6.36 -19.78
CA GLU A 63 -4.30 -5.56 -20.58
C GLU A 63 -3.66 -4.89 -21.80
N ARG A 64 -2.45 -4.32 -21.65
CA ARG A 64 -1.84 -3.45 -22.68
C ARG A 64 -0.86 -4.15 -23.58
N ILE A 65 -0.08 -5.09 -23.06
CA ILE A 65 0.91 -5.83 -23.83
C ILE A 65 0.27 -7.06 -24.44
N TYR A 66 -0.37 -7.89 -23.60
CA TYR A 66 -0.99 -9.13 -24.06
C TYR A 66 -2.40 -8.95 -24.63
N LYS A 67 -3.01 -7.76 -24.49
CA LYS A 67 -4.38 -7.46 -24.95
C LYS A 67 -5.42 -8.46 -24.43
N ILE A 68 -5.18 -9.00 -23.22
CA ILE A 68 -6.12 -9.92 -22.57
C ILE A 68 -7.25 -9.07 -22.01
N GLU A 69 -8.45 -9.29 -22.52
CA GLU A 69 -9.67 -8.74 -21.93
C GLU A 69 -10.11 -9.65 -20.80
N PHE A 70 -10.03 -9.15 -19.57
CA PHE A 70 -10.57 -9.86 -18.41
C PHE A 70 -12.06 -9.60 -18.30
N ASP A 71 -12.84 -10.67 -18.29
CA ASP A 71 -14.23 -10.59 -17.84
C ASP A 71 -14.28 -10.19 -16.35
N PHE A 72 -15.36 -9.55 -15.92
CA PHE A 72 -15.48 -8.97 -14.58
C PHE A 72 -15.25 -10.00 -13.46
N LYS A 73 -15.70 -11.24 -13.67
CA LYS A 73 -15.48 -12.36 -12.73
C LYS A 73 -14.00 -12.72 -12.62
N SER A 74 -13.29 -12.80 -13.74
CA SER A 74 -11.85 -13.06 -13.78
C SER A 74 -11.08 -11.93 -13.11
N LEU A 75 -11.49 -10.68 -13.34
CA LEU A 75 -10.85 -9.52 -12.72
C LEU A 75 -10.98 -9.56 -11.19
N LEU A 76 -12.18 -9.88 -10.67
CA LEU A 76 -12.41 -10.03 -9.24
C LEU A 76 -11.54 -11.15 -8.62
N VAL A 77 -11.54 -12.33 -9.24
CA VAL A 77 -10.85 -13.51 -8.67
C VAL A 77 -9.33 -13.34 -8.72
N TYR A 78 -8.80 -12.93 -9.88
CA TYR A 78 -7.34 -12.88 -10.09
C TYR A 78 -6.69 -11.61 -9.55
N PHE A 79 -7.45 -10.55 -9.24
CA PHE A 79 -6.86 -9.27 -8.85
C PHE A 79 -7.46 -8.66 -7.57
N VAL A 80 -8.77 -8.71 -7.36
CA VAL A 80 -9.38 -8.13 -6.13
C VAL A 80 -9.07 -8.97 -4.89
N ILE A 81 -9.16 -10.31 -4.99
CA ILE A 81 -8.81 -11.18 -3.86
C ILE A 81 -7.33 -11.02 -3.48
N PRO A 82 -6.36 -11.07 -4.42
CA PRO A 82 -4.96 -10.80 -4.11
C PRO A 82 -4.69 -9.38 -3.60
N PHE A 83 -5.53 -8.39 -3.93
CA PHE A 83 -5.43 -7.02 -3.38
C PHE A 83 -5.88 -6.93 -1.92
N SER A 84 -6.87 -7.73 -1.53
CA SER A 84 -7.42 -7.70 -0.18
C SER A 84 -6.40 -8.14 0.87
N VAL A 85 -5.50 -9.07 0.52
CA VAL A 85 -4.44 -9.58 1.41
C VAL A 85 -3.43 -8.51 1.83
N PRO A 86 -2.72 -7.80 0.92
CA PRO A 86 -1.78 -6.75 1.30
C PRO A 86 -2.47 -5.54 1.93
N LEU A 87 -3.70 -5.20 1.52
CA LEU A 87 -4.47 -4.15 2.19
C LEU A 87 -4.83 -4.54 3.62
N GLY A 88 -5.35 -5.75 3.83
CA GLY A 88 -5.64 -6.29 5.17
C GLY A 88 -4.38 -6.39 6.03
N TYR A 89 -3.24 -6.73 5.42
CA TYR A 89 -1.95 -6.71 6.11
C TYR A 89 -1.53 -5.31 6.55
N ILE A 90 -1.74 -4.28 5.73
CA ILE A 90 -1.49 -2.88 6.13
C ILE A 90 -2.38 -2.48 7.31
N VAL A 91 -3.66 -2.87 7.29
CA VAL A 91 -4.59 -2.62 8.41
C VAL A 91 -4.15 -3.35 9.68
N TYR A 92 -3.76 -4.63 9.57
CA TYR A 92 -3.21 -5.40 10.67
C TYR A 92 -1.93 -4.76 11.24
N LEU A 93 -1.04 -4.26 10.38
CA LEU A 93 0.15 -3.55 10.83
C LEU A 93 -0.21 -2.29 11.59
N LYS A 94 -1.19 -1.50 11.12
CA LYS A 94 -1.63 -0.32 11.87
C LYS A 94 -2.14 -0.68 13.26
N TRP A 95 -2.98 -1.71 13.35
CA TRP A 95 -3.51 -2.19 14.63
C TRP A 95 -2.40 -2.73 15.56
N LYS A 96 -1.52 -3.58 15.03
CA LYS A 96 -0.41 -4.18 15.79
C LYS A 96 0.57 -3.17 16.36
N TYR A 97 0.80 -2.07 15.64
CA TYR A 97 1.77 -1.05 15.98
C TYR A 97 1.12 0.21 16.55
N GLU A 98 -0.18 0.15 16.89
CA GLU A 98 -0.96 1.26 17.46
C GLU A 98 -0.82 2.57 16.68
N VAL A 99 -0.72 2.46 15.36
CA VAL A 99 -0.60 3.61 14.47
C VAL A 99 -2.02 4.14 14.19
N PRO A 100 -2.31 5.41 14.53
CA PRO A 100 -3.61 6.02 14.26
C PRO A 100 -4.09 5.82 12.82
N PHE A 101 -5.39 5.61 12.68
CA PHE A 101 -6.05 5.74 11.39
C PHE A 101 -6.26 7.22 11.07
N ILE A 102 -6.32 7.54 9.77
CA ILE A 102 -6.63 8.90 9.30
C ILE A 102 -7.98 9.38 9.86
N TRP A 103 -8.89 8.44 10.14
CA TRP A 103 -10.22 8.68 10.70
C TRP A 103 -10.23 8.98 12.20
N ASP A 104 -9.24 8.52 12.97
CA ASP A 104 -9.15 8.76 14.42
C ASP A 104 -8.88 10.23 14.76
N ARG A 105 -8.53 11.06 13.75
CA ARG A 105 -8.33 12.51 13.90
C ARG A 105 -9.59 13.35 13.78
N ILE A 106 -10.72 12.75 13.43
CA ILE A 106 -11.98 13.50 13.26
C ILE A 106 -12.65 13.74 14.61
N ASP A 107 -12.43 12.87 15.60
CA ASP A 107 -13.10 12.94 16.90
C ASP A 107 -12.43 13.88 17.94
N HIS A 108 -11.38 14.61 17.54
CA HIS A 108 -10.63 15.52 18.43
C HIS A 108 -10.65 17.00 17.98
N LYS A 109 -11.70 17.44 17.29
CA LYS A 109 -11.93 18.87 17.02
C LYS A 109 -13.19 19.39 17.69
#